data_AF-A0A674F1L6-F1
#
_entry.id   AF-A0A674F1L6-F1
#
_cell.length_a   1.000
_cell.length_b   1.000
_cell.length_c   1.000
_cell.angle_alpha   90.00
_cell.angle_beta   90.00
_cell.angle_gamma   90.00
#
_symmetry.space_group_name_H-M   'P 1'
#
loop_
_entity.id
_entity.type
_entity.pdbx_description
1 polymer ?
#
loop_
_entity_poly.entity_id
_entity_poly.type
_entity_poly.pdbx_seq_one_letter_code
_entity_poly.pdbx_strand_id
1 'polypeptide(L)'
;MGISMNRPSLLITDSFNATYVQPRRKQRDEQLLTNVMETLRGDGNVLIAVDTAGRVLELAQLLDQIWRTKDAGLGVYSLALLNNVSYNVVEFSKSQVEWMSDKLMRCFEDKRNNPFQFRHLSLCHSLADLARVPSPKVVLCSQPDLESGFSRELFIQWCQEAKNSVILTYRTTPGTLGRYLIDNPGEKMLDLEIRKRVKLEGRELEEYLEKERMKKEAAKKLEQEKEVDVDSSDESDMEDDLELPAMVKTKHHDLMMKGDGVRKGSFFKQAKKSYPMFPTHEERVKWDEYGEIIRPEDFLVPELQATEEEKNKLESGMAKGDEPMDQDSSSKVPTKCTSTTENLEIKARVTYIDYEGRSDGDSIKKIINQMKPRQLVIVHGPPEASLDLAESCKAFTKDIKVYTPKLQETVDATSETHIYQVRLKDSLVSSLQFCRAKDTELAWIDGVLDMRVVKVDTGVLPEEGVVKGEKGAGEEAVEDGELAMDVTPADDGTTDHSVVAQQRTMKTLFGEDVREPSEESDVIPTLEPLPAHEIPGHQSVFINEPRLSDFKQVLLREGIQAEFVGGVLVCNNIVAVRRTEAGRIGLEGCLCDDYYKIRELLYQQYAVV
;
A
#
# COMPACT_ATOMS: atom_id res chain seq x y z
N MET A 1 3.63 17.35 2.79
CA MET A 1 3.78 16.82 4.16
C MET A 1 4.67 15.59 4.12
N GLY A 2 5.89 15.65 4.65
CA GLY A 2 6.69 14.45 4.87
C GLY A 2 6.22 13.79 6.15
N ILE A 3 5.55 12.64 6.07
CA ILE A 3 5.32 11.78 7.23
C ILE A 3 6.72 11.29 7.64
N SER A 4 7.37 12.00 8.57
CA SER A 4 8.61 11.52 9.13
C SER A 4 8.27 10.28 9.96
N MET A 5 8.58 9.09 9.45
CA MET A 5 8.47 7.81 10.18
C MET A 5 9.51 7.72 11.30
N ASN A 6 9.65 8.76 12.12
CA ASN A 6 10.73 8.87 13.10
C ASN A 6 10.54 7.88 14.25
N ARG A 7 9.30 7.40 14.49
CA ARG A 7 9.01 6.33 15.44
C ARG A 7 7.59 5.74 15.29
N PRO A 8 7.38 4.72 14.44
CA PRO A 8 6.06 4.12 14.28
C PRO A 8 5.61 3.34 15.53
N SER A 9 4.30 3.35 15.81
CA SER A 9 3.71 2.56 16.90
C SER A 9 3.82 1.05 16.62
N LEU A 10 3.55 0.65 15.37
CA LEU A 10 3.64 -0.71 14.89
C LEU A 10 4.39 -0.72 13.55
N LEU A 11 5.36 -1.61 13.41
CA LEU A 11 6.04 -1.90 12.14
C LEU A 11 5.79 -3.37 11.77
N ILE A 12 5.26 -3.62 10.58
CA ILE A 12 5.13 -4.97 10.01
C ILE A 12 6.17 -5.09 8.89
N THR A 13 7.04 -6.09 8.97
CA THR A 13 8.15 -6.26 8.03
C THR A 13 8.41 -7.72 7.69
N ASP A 14 9.01 -7.97 6.53
CA ASP A 14 9.43 -9.30 6.13
C ASP A 14 10.80 -9.68 6.74
N SER A 15 11.13 -10.96 6.74
CA SER A 15 12.42 -11.47 7.23
C SER A 15 13.11 -12.39 6.23
N PHE A 16 12.64 -12.40 4.98
CA PHE A 16 13.12 -13.30 3.93
C PHE A 16 14.64 -13.21 3.71
N ASN A 17 15.21 -12.00 3.84
CA ASN A 17 16.64 -11.73 3.65
C ASN A 17 17.39 -11.40 4.95
N ALA A 18 16.81 -11.64 6.13
CA ALA A 18 17.41 -11.18 7.39
C ALA A 18 18.81 -11.79 7.66
N THR A 19 19.04 -13.02 7.23
CA THR A 19 20.34 -13.72 7.32
C THR A 19 21.13 -13.69 6.01
N TYR A 20 20.56 -13.12 4.94
CA TYR A 20 21.15 -13.15 3.62
C TYR A 20 22.13 -11.98 3.43
N VAL A 21 23.38 -12.32 3.12
CA VAL A 21 24.43 -11.35 2.78
C VAL A 21 24.42 -11.13 1.27
N GLN A 22 23.89 -9.98 0.85
CA GLN A 22 23.78 -9.65 -0.56
C GLN A 22 25.14 -9.17 -1.12
N PRO A 23 25.61 -9.71 -2.26
CA PRO A 23 26.79 -9.18 -2.92
C PRO A 23 26.53 -7.77 -3.46
N ARG A 24 27.60 -6.97 -3.54
CA ARG A 24 27.51 -5.59 -4.03
C ARG A 24 26.93 -5.56 -5.44
N ARG A 25 26.02 -4.61 -5.70
CA ARG A 25 25.37 -4.43 -7.01
C ARG A 25 26.37 -4.42 -8.18
N LYS A 26 27.46 -3.65 -8.07
CA LYS A 26 28.50 -3.58 -9.10
C LYS A 26 29.10 -4.97 -9.44
N GLN A 27 29.35 -5.79 -8.43
CA GLN A 27 29.92 -7.13 -8.62
C GLN A 27 28.93 -8.07 -9.32
N ARG A 28 27.63 -7.95 -9.01
CA ARG A 28 26.57 -8.70 -9.69
C ARG A 28 26.44 -8.30 -11.16
N ASP A 29 26.48 -7.00 -11.44
CA ASP A 29 26.44 -6.46 -12.81
C ASP A 29 27.64 -6.95 -13.64
N GLU A 30 28.83 -6.97 -13.05
CA GLU A 30 30.05 -7.53 -13.68
C GLU A 30 29.92 -9.05 -13.92
N GLN A 31 29.38 -9.80 -12.96
CA GLN A 31 29.15 -11.24 -13.09
C GLN A 31 28.12 -11.56 -14.18
N LEU A 32 27.01 -10.81 -14.23
CA LEU A 32 25.98 -10.95 -15.27
C LEU A 32 26.58 -10.70 -16.65
N LEU A 33 27.29 -9.58 -16.82
CA LEU A 33 27.91 -9.24 -18.08
C LEU A 33 28.95 -10.27 -18.53
N THR A 34 29.78 -10.76 -17.59
CA THR A 34 30.78 -11.79 -17.88
C THR A 34 30.12 -13.08 -18.36
N ASN A 35 29.07 -13.53 -17.66
CA ASN A 35 28.34 -14.74 -18.02
C ASN A 35 27.69 -14.62 -19.42
N VAL A 36 27.02 -13.49 -19.67
CA VAL A 36 26.39 -13.20 -20.96
C VAL A 36 27.41 -13.15 -22.10
N MET A 37 28.52 -12.42 -21.91
CA MET A 37 29.56 -12.25 -22.92
C MET A 37 30.27 -13.56 -23.26
N GLU A 38 30.59 -14.38 -22.26
CA GLU A 38 31.22 -15.68 -22.46
C GLU A 38 30.32 -16.62 -23.25
N THR A 39 29.02 -16.64 -22.92
CA THR A 39 28.03 -17.48 -23.59
C THR A 39 27.82 -17.05 -25.05
N LEU A 40 27.66 -15.75 -25.30
CA LEU A 40 27.46 -15.21 -26.65
C LEU A 40 28.69 -15.39 -27.55
N ARG A 41 29.91 -15.25 -27.00
CA ARG A 41 31.15 -15.52 -27.73
C ARG A 41 31.34 -17.00 -28.05
N GLY A 42 30.75 -17.89 -27.24
CA GLY A 42 30.67 -19.32 -27.49
C GLY A 42 29.56 -19.75 -28.47
N ASP A 43 28.92 -18.81 -29.17
CA ASP A 43 27.78 -19.07 -30.06
C ASP A 43 26.57 -19.73 -29.35
N GLY A 44 26.44 -19.44 -28.04
CA GLY A 44 25.37 -19.91 -27.18
C GLY A 44 24.27 -18.87 -26.98
N ASN A 45 23.06 -19.34 -26.69
CA ASN A 45 21.96 -18.46 -26.28
C ASN A 45 21.93 -18.32 -24.76
N VAL A 46 21.47 -17.15 -24.30
CA VAL A 46 21.29 -16.88 -22.87
C VAL A 46 19.80 -16.73 -22.58
N LEU A 47 19.29 -17.59 -21.70
CA LEU A 47 17.97 -17.46 -21.09
C LEU A 47 18.11 -16.76 -19.75
N ILE A 48 17.42 -15.64 -19.55
CA ILE A 48 17.35 -14.96 -18.26
C ILE A 48 15.91 -15.04 -17.77
N ALA A 49 15.69 -15.81 -16.70
CA ALA A 49 14.37 -15.96 -16.11
C ALA A 49 14.09 -14.77 -15.18
N VAL A 50 13.09 -13.98 -15.53
CA VAL A 50 12.70 -12.72 -14.88
C VAL A 50 11.20 -12.67 -14.66
N ASP A 51 10.74 -11.71 -13.87
CA ASP A 51 9.32 -11.44 -13.71
C ASP A 51 8.71 -10.72 -14.93
N THR A 52 7.39 -10.61 -14.95
CA THR A 52 6.65 -10.12 -16.12
C THR A 52 6.76 -8.61 -16.32
N ALA A 53 6.83 -7.81 -15.25
CA ALA A 53 6.70 -6.35 -15.32
C ALA A 53 7.49 -5.53 -14.28
N GLY A 54 8.11 -6.13 -13.28
CA GLY A 54 8.87 -5.42 -12.23
C GLY A 54 10.37 -5.41 -12.50
N ARG A 55 11.10 -6.45 -12.05
CA ARG A 55 12.56 -6.58 -12.18
C ARG A 55 13.04 -6.69 -13.62
N VAL A 56 12.20 -7.17 -14.52
CA VAL A 56 12.48 -7.15 -15.95
C VAL A 56 12.77 -5.75 -16.49
N LEU A 57 12.14 -4.70 -15.95
CA LEU A 57 12.40 -3.33 -16.35
C LEU A 57 13.80 -2.88 -15.96
N GLU A 58 14.24 -3.27 -14.76
CA GLU A 58 15.61 -3.00 -14.28
C GLU A 58 16.65 -3.70 -15.15
N LEU A 59 16.44 -4.98 -15.47
CA LEU A 59 17.36 -5.78 -16.29
C LEU A 59 17.34 -5.37 -17.76
N ALA A 60 16.17 -5.08 -18.34
CA ALA A 60 16.04 -4.58 -19.70
C ALA A 60 16.78 -3.24 -19.85
N GLN A 61 16.64 -2.35 -18.86
CA GLN A 61 17.33 -1.07 -18.86
C GLN A 61 18.85 -1.22 -18.69
N LEU A 62 19.30 -2.11 -17.80
CA LEU A 62 20.71 -2.41 -17.62
C LEU A 62 21.33 -2.97 -18.91
N LEU A 63 20.69 -3.97 -19.53
CA LEU A 63 21.19 -4.62 -20.74
C LEU A 63 21.16 -3.67 -21.95
N ASP A 64 20.09 -2.91 -22.18
CA ASP A 64 20.05 -1.97 -23.31
C ASP A 64 21.13 -0.87 -23.17
N GLN A 65 21.43 -0.40 -21.96
CA GLN A 65 22.56 0.52 -21.71
C GLN A 65 23.92 -0.09 -22.04
N ILE A 66 24.13 -1.35 -21.67
CA ILE A 66 25.36 -2.08 -21.99
C ILE A 66 25.47 -2.28 -23.50
N TRP A 67 24.38 -2.63 -24.19
CA TRP A 67 24.34 -2.81 -25.65
C TRP A 67 24.63 -1.52 -26.43
N ARG A 68 24.24 -0.36 -25.90
CA ARG A 68 24.57 0.96 -26.48
C ARG A 68 26.07 1.28 -26.37
N THR A 69 26.78 0.67 -25.42
CA THR A 69 28.19 0.95 -25.17
C THR A 69 29.07 0.22 -26.19
N LYS A 70 29.69 0.98 -27.10
CA LYS A 70 30.45 0.42 -28.23
C LYS A 70 31.64 -0.44 -27.80
N ASP A 71 32.23 -0.18 -26.64
CA ASP A 71 33.38 -0.93 -26.11
C ASP A 71 33.06 -2.41 -25.83
N ALA A 72 31.80 -2.75 -25.61
CA ALA A 72 31.39 -4.12 -25.34
C ALA A 72 31.32 -4.99 -26.62
N GLY A 73 31.19 -4.39 -27.81
CA GLY A 73 31.02 -5.13 -29.07
C GLY A 73 29.74 -5.97 -29.16
N LEU A 74 28.79 -5.77 -28.23
CA LEU A 74 27.56 -6.57 -28.10
C LEU A 74 26.48 -6.22 -29.14
N GLY A 75 26.62 -5.11 -29.87
CA GLY A 75 25.63 -4.66 -30.85
C GLY A 75 25.41 -5.62 -32.03
N VAL A 76 26.25 -6.64 -32.20
CA VAL A 76 26.08 -7.71 -33.20
C VAL A 76 25.08 -8.76 -32.72
N TYR A 77 24.93 -8.92 -31.41
CA TYR A 77 24.06 -9.93 -30.80
C TYR A 77 22.68 -9.37 -30.51
N SER A 78 21.66 -10.20 -30.72
CA SER A 78 20.27 -9.81 -30.51
C SER A 78 19.87 -9.91 -29.04
N LEU A 79 19.12 -8.91 -28.57
CA LEU A 79 18.52 -8.88 -27.25
C LEU A 79 16.99 -8.91 -27.42
N ALA A 80 16.33 -9.85 -26.77
CA ALA A 80 14.89 -10.04 -26.87
C ALA A 80 14.22 -10.07 -25.50
N LEU A 81 12.98 -9.57 -25.44
CA LEU A 81 12.11 -9.69 -24.29
C LEU A 81 10.87 -10.47 -24.69
N LEU A 82 10.69 -11.65 -24.08
CA LEU A 82 9.63 -12.58 -24.40
C LEU A 82 8.62 -12.67 -23.26
N ASN A 83 7.43 -12.16 -23.53
CA ASN A 83 6.31 -12.15 -22.61
C ASN A 83 5.01 -12.04 -23.43
N ASN A 84 3.92 -12.67 -22.96
CA ASN A 84 2.59 -12.58 -23.57
C ASN A 84 2.12 -11.12 -23.75
N VAL A 85 2.56 -10.22 -22.85
CA VAL A 85 2.18 -8.80 -22.83
C VAL A 85 3.40 -7.86 -22.87
N SER A 86 4.48 -8.30 -23.54
CA SER A 86 5.76 -7.57 -23.63
C SER A 86 5.62 -6.11 -24.04
N TYR A 87 4.80 -5.84 -25.07
CA TYR A 87 4.54 -4.48 -25.56
C TYR A 87 3.93 -3.57 -24.50
N ASN A 88 2.84 -4.01 -23.87
CA ASN A 88 2.12 -3.23 -22.85
C ASN A 88 3.00 -2.91 -21.65
N VAL A 89 3.83 -3.87 -21.21
CA VAL A 89 4.76 -3.67 -20.09
C VAL A 89 5.72 -2.51 -20.37
N VAL A 90 6.33 -2.51 -21.56
CA VAL A 90 7.26 -1.44 -21.95
C VAL A 90 6.54 -0.12 -22.16
N GLU A 91 5.34 -0.14 -22.76
CA GLU A 91 4.57 1.08 -23.03
C GLU A 91 4.07 1.77 -21.75
N PHE A 92 3.58 1.02 -20.75
CA PHE A 92 3.22 1.59 -19.45
C PHE A 92 4.44 2.11 -18.68
N SER A 93 5.59 1.44 -18.83
CA SER A 93 6.83 1.90 -18.19
C SER A 93 7.31 3.24 -18.76
N LYS A 94 7.03 3.51 -20.04
CA LYS A 94 7.34 4.80 -20.66
C LYS A 94 6.47 5.94 -20.14
N SER A 95 5.23 5.68 -19.72
CA SER A 95 4.33 6.72 -19.23
C SER A 95 4.53 7.03 -17.73
N GLN A 96 5.01 6.06 -16.95
CA GLN A 96 5.16 6.16 -15.49
C GLN A 96 6.59 6.53 -15.04
N VAL A 97 7.23 7.50 -15.71
CA VAL A 97 8.63 7.88 -15.41
C VAL A 97 8.75 8.61 -14.07
N GLU A 98 7.68 9.26 -13.61
CA GLU A 98 7.61 9.98 -12.34
C GLU A 98 7.74 9.08 -11.10
N TRP A 99 7.46 7.77 -11.24
CA TRP A 99 7.62 6.77 -10.18
C TRP A 99 9.03 6.17 -10.11
N MET A 100 9.91 6.57 -11.02
CA MET A 100 11.26 6.05 -11.15
C MET A 100 12.25 6.87 -10.31
N SER A 101 13.48 6.37 -10.17
CA SER A 101 14.53 7.10 -9.43
C SER A 101 14.77 8.51 -9.97
N ASP A 102 15.10 9.46 -9.09
CA ASP A 102 15.46 10.84 -9.45
C ASP A 102 16.54 10.91 -10.55
N LYS A 103 17.47 9.94 -10.57
CA LYS A 103 18.51 9.85 -11.60
C LYS A 103 17.91 9.62 -12.99
N LEU A 104 16.91 8.75 -13.10
CA LEU A 104 16.20 8.49 -14.35
C LEU A 104 15.30 9.68 -14.72
N MET A 105 14.64 10.28 -13.74
CA MET A 105 13.80 11.46 -13.92
C MET A 105 14.60 12.64 -14.49
N ARG A 106 15.75 12.96 -13.90
CA ARG A 106 16.66 14.02 -14.40
C ARG A 106 17.16 13.73 -15.81
N CYS A 107 17.50 12.47 -16.13
CA CYS A 107 17.93 12.10 -17.48
C CYS A 107 16.83 12.34 -18.52
N PHE A 108 15.56 12.12 -18.14
CA PHE A 108 14.42 12.39 -19.00
C PHE A 108 14.20 13.89 -19.20
N GLU A 109 14.27 14.69 -18.12
CA GLU A 109 14.16 16.15 -18.18
C GLU A 109 15.27 16.79 -19.05
N ASP A 110 16.52 16.38 -18.85
CA ASP A 110 17.68 16.99 -19.51
C ASP A 110 17.78 16.60 -21.00
N LYS A 111 17.59 15.30 -21.31
CA LYS A 111 17.86 14.75 -22.65
C LYS A 111 16.61 14.55 -23.49
N ARG A 112 15.42 14.78 -22.93
CA ARG A 112 14.10 14.49 -23.54
C ARG A 112 14.03 13.09 -24.16
N ASN A 113 14.75 12.13 -23.58
CA ASN A 113 14.80 10.77 -24.08
C ASN A 113 14.24 9.84 -23.01
N ASN A 114 13.23 9.05 -23.39
CA ASN A 114 12.61 8.12 -22.47
C ASN A 114 13.59 6.97 -22.17
N PRO A 115 13.88 6.70 -20.88
CA PRO A 115 14.74 5.59 -20.49
C PRO A 115 14.28 4.25 -21.06
N PHE A 116 12.96 4.00 -21.11
CA PHE A 116 12.34 2.76 -21.58
C PHE A 116 12.08 2.74 -23.10
N GLN A 117 12.54 3.75 -23.83
CA GLN A 117 12.64 3.66 -25.29
C GLN A 117 13.90 2.86 -25.65
N PHE A 118 13.75 1.54 -25.63
CA PHE A 118 14.81 0.61 -25.97
C PHE A 118 15.13 0.66 -27.47
N ARG A 119 16.43 0.55 -27.81
CA ARG A 119 16.90 0.58 -29.21
C ARG A 119 17.38 -0.78 -29.69
N HIS A 120 17.88 -1.60 -28.76
CA HIS A 120 18.45 -2.91 -29.07
C HIS A 120 17.54 -4.06 -28.61
N LEU A 121 16.53 -3.78 -27.79
CA LEU A 121 15.58 -4.77 -27.29
C LEU A 121 14.46 -5.03 -28.31
N SER A 122 14.41 -6.25 -28.85
CA SER A 122 13.29 -6.74 -29.65
C SER A 122 12.21 -7.31 -28.75
N LEU A 123 10.98 -6.81 -28.88
CA LEU A 123 9.84 -7.31 -28.12
C LEU A 123 9.22 -8.49 -28.87
N CYS A 124 8.99 -9.60 -28.15
CA CYS A 124 8.39 -10.82 -28.69
C CYS A 124 7.18 -11.23 -27.84
N HIS A 125 6.12 -11.69 -28.50
CA HIS A 125 4.89 -12.16 -27.83
C HIS A 125 4.69 -13.66 -27.97
N SER A 126 5.35 -14.28 -28.96
CA SER A 126 5.29 -15.70 -29.22
C SER A 126 6.69 -16.31 -29.42
N LEU A 127 6.78 -17.64 -29.31
CA LEU A 127 7.98 -18.38 -29.71
C LEU A 127 8.29 -18.24 -31.20
N ALA A 128 7.26 -18.01 -32.04
CA ALA A 128 7.46 -17.81 -33.47
C ALA A 128 8.17 -16.48 -33.76
N ASP A 129 7.84 -15.42 -33.02
CA ASP A 129 8.53 -14.12 -33.12
C ASP A 129 9.97 -14.25 -32.66
N LEU A 130 10.21 -14.98 -31.56
CA LEU A 130 11.55 -15.22 -31.07
C LEU A 130 12.42 -15.99 -32.08
N ALA A 131 11.83 -16.94 -32.81
CA ALA A 131 12.54 -17.72 -33.82
C ALA A 131 13.02 -16.87 -35.01
N ARG A 132 12.39 -15.72 -35.27
CA ARG A 132 12.83 -14.76 -36.32
C ARG A 132 14.07 -13.97 -35.90
N VAL A 133 14.37 -13.90 -34.60
CA VAL A 133 15.53 -13.18 -34.08
C VAL A 133 16.81 -14.01 -34.35
N PRO A 134 17.88 -13.41 -34.89
CA PRO A 134 19.15 -14.10 -35.14
C PRO A 134 19.75 -14.73 -33.88
N SER A 135 20.43 -15.86 -34.03
CA SER A 135 21.30 -16.43 -32.98
C SER A 135 22.75 -15.98 -33.21
N PRO A 136 23.55 -15.78 -32.15
CA PRO A 136 23.22 -16.00 -30.74
C PRO A 136 22.46 -14.81 -30.13
N LYS A 137 21.55 -15.11 -29.20
CA LYS A 137 20.62 -14.14 -28.60
C LYS A 137 20.54 -14.24 -27.08
N VAL A 138 20.22 -13.11 -26.45
CA VAL A 138 19.87 -13.03 -25.03
C VAL A 138 18.37 -12.79 -24.91
N VAL A 139 17.68 -13.62 -24.14
CA VAL A 139 16.23 -13.55 -23.99
C VAL A 139 15.87 -13.37 -22.53
N LEU A 140 15.20 -12.25 -22.23
CA LEU A 140 14.51 -12.00 -20.97
C LEU A 140 13.14 -12.68 -21.04
N CYS A 141 12.92 -13.74 -20.27
CA CYS A 141 11.67 -14.50 -20.30
C CYS A 141 10.87 -14.29 -19.02
N SER A 142 9.56 -14.09 -19.16
CA SER A 142 8.64 -14.02 -18.04
C SER A 142 8.55 -15.34 -17.28
N GLN A 143 8.19 -15.24 -16.00
CA GLN A 143 8.13 -16.32 -15.01
C GLN A 143 9.53 -16.77 -14.51
N PRO A 144 9.98 -16.28 -13.35
CA PRO A 144 11.29 -16.62 -12.81
C PRO A 144 11.36 -18.03 -12.18
N ASP A 145 10.21 -18.66 -11.93
CA ASP A 145 10.10 -19.97 -11.28
C ASP A 145 10.27 -21.15 -12.23
N LEU A 146 10.31 -20.91 -13.54
CA LEU A 146 10.36 -21.93 -14.59
C LEU A 146 9.21 -22.94 -14.50
N GLU A 147 8.09 -22.58 -13.86
CA GLU A 147 6.95 -23.49 -13.71
C GLU A 147 5.97 -23.40 -14.89
N SER A 148 5.89 -22.26 -15.55
CA SER A 148 4.98 -22.09 -16.68
C SER A 148 5.43 -21.00 -17.64
N GLY A 149 4.77 -20.94 -18.80
CA GLY A 149 5.05 -19.94 -19.82
C GLY A 149 6.35 -20.17 -20.58
N PHE A 150 6.83 -19.11 -21.21
CA PHE A 150 7.95 -19.19 -22.15
C PHE A 150 9.29 -19.53 -21.49
N SER A 151 9.50 -19.16 -20.23
CA SER A 151 10.75 -19.48 -19.53
C SER A 151 10.91 -21.00 -19.36
N ARG A 152 9.83 -21.72 -19.03
CA ARG A 152 9.82 -23.20 -18.96
C ARG A 152 10.04 -23.83 -20.34
N GLU A 153 9.35 -23.36 -21.36
CA GLU A 153 9.46 -23.90 -22.71
C GLU A 153 10.87 -23.70 -23.30
N LEU A 154 11.46 -22.52 -23.13
CA LEU A 154 12.83 -22.24 -23.55
C LEU A 154 13.85 -23.00 -22.73
N PHE A 155 13.63 -23.15 -21.42
CA PHE A 155 14.50 -23.95 -20.57
C PHE A 155 14.57 -25.40 -21.08
N ILE A 156 13.42 -26.03 -21.36
CA ILE A 156 13.37 -27.40 -21.88
C ILE A 156 14.14 -27.49 -23.22
N GLN A 157 13.98 -26.53 -24.12
CA GLN A 157 14.65 -26.53 -25.42
C GLN A 157 16.16 -26.29 -25.31
N TRP A 158 16.61 -25.45 -24.38
CA TRP A 158 18.00 -24.98 -24.34
C TRP A 158 18.87 -25.67 -23.29
N CYS A 159 18.27 -26.35 -22.30
CA CYS A 159 18.99 -26.98 -21.19
C CYS A 159 19.91 -28.12 -21.63
N GLN A 160 19.61 -28.80 -22.73
CA GLN A 160 20.40 -29.93 -23.24
C GLN A 160 21.66 -29.52 -24.00
N GLU A 161 21.82 -28.23 -24.31
CA GLU A 161 22.95 -27.70 -25.08
C GLU A 161 23.98 -27.05 -24.16
N ALA A 162 25.21 -27.59 -24.15
CA ALA A 162 26.27 -27.13 -23.24
C ALA A 162 26.77 -25.70 -23.51
N LYS A 163 26.51 -25.17 -24.71
CA LYS A 163 26.87 -23.81 -25.09
C LYS A 163 25.92 -22.75 -24.53
N ASN A 164 24.70 -23.14 -24.13
CA ASN A 164 23.71 -22.21 -23.64
C ASN A 164 23.93 -21.92 -22.14
N SER A 165 23.44 -20.76 -21.69
CA SER A 165 23.40 -20.43 -20.27
C SER A 165 22.00 -20.02 -19.84
N VAL A 166 21.62 -20.47 -18.64
CA VAL A 166 20.37 -20.14 -17.98
C VAL A 166 20.71 -19.33 -16.72
N ILE A 167 20.26 -18.08 -16.68
CA ILE A 167 20.50 -17.15 -15.58
C ILE A 167 19.20 -16.98 -14.80
N LEU A 168 19.23 -17.41 -13.54
CA LEU A 168 18.13 -17.24 -12.61
C LEU A 168 18.35 -15.96 -11.82
N THR A 169 17.38 -15.05 -11.88
CA THR A 169 17.53 -13.71 -11.29
C THR A 169 16.82 -13.53 -9.96
N TYR A 170 15.96 -14.48 -9.58
CA TYR A 170 15.06 -14.35 -8.45
C TYR A 170 14.99 -15.67 -7.66
N ARG A 171 14.99 -15.59 -6.33
CA ARG A 171 14.74 -16.76 -5.46
C ARG A 171 13.24 -16.95 -5.31
N THR A 172 12.72 -17.93 -6.04
CA THR A 172 11.30 -18.30 -6.02
C THR A 172 10.97 -19.19 -4.83
N THR A 173 9.68 -19.50 -4.69
CA THR A 173 9.14 -20.32 -3.61
C THR A 173 9.78 -21.71 -3.59
N PRO A 174 10.10 -22.27 -2.40
CA PRO A 174 10.47 -23.68 -2.24
C PRO A 174 9.49 -24.63 -2.94
N GLY A 175 10.03 -25.63 -3.64
CA GLY A 175 9.24 -26.59 -4.42
C GLY A 175 9.03 -26.23 -5.89
N THR A 176 9.50 -25.07 -6.34
CA THR A 176 9.53 -24.72 -7.77
C THR A 176 10.81 -25.21 -8.45
N LEU A 177 10.76 -25.43 -9.77
CA LEU A 177 11.90 -25.80 -10.59
C LEU A 177 13.03 -24.77 -10.49
N GLY A 178 12.71 -23.48 -10.60
CA GLY A 178 13.69 -22.40 -10.46
C GLY A 178 14.40 -22.46 -9.11
N ARG A 179 13.67 -22.76 -8.03
CA ARG A 179 14.27 -22.89 -6.70
C ARG A 179 15.15 -24.14 -6.58
N TYR A 180 14.72 -25.26 -7.15
CA TYR A 180 15.49 -26.50 -7.18
C TYR A 180 16.86 -26.31 -7.84
N LEU A 181 16.91 -25.60 -8.97
CA LEU A 181 18.14 -25.32 -9.71
C LEU A 181 19.11 -24.39 -8.96
N ILE A 182 18.58 -23.51 -8.11
CA ILE A 182 19.40 -22.63 -7.26
C ILE A 182 20.03 -23.43 -6.12
N ASP A 183 19.24 -24.29 -5.46
CA ASP A 183 19.68 -25.04 -4.29
C ASP A 183 20.57 -26.25 -4.68
N ASN A 184 20.39 -26.83 -5.87
CA ASN A 184 21.13 -28.00 -6.37
C ASN A 184 21.89 -27.74 -7.69
N PRO A 185 22.97 -26.93 -7.70
CA PRO A 185 23.66 -26.54 -8.93
C PRO A 185 24.47 -27.67 -9.59
N GLY A 186 24.67 -28.81 -8.92
CA GLY A 186 25.49 -29.93 -9.40
C GLY A 186 24.70 -31.03 -10.12
N GLU A 187 23.38 -30.95 -10.11
CA GLU A 187 22.52 -32.02 -10.61
C GLU A 187 22.25 -31.88 -12.10
N LYS A 188 22.48 -32.97 -12.83
CA LYS A 188 22.47 -32.96 -14.30
C LYS A 188 21.28 -33.70 -14.90
N MET A 189 20.48 -34.40 -14.10
CA MET A 189 19.30 -35.10 -14.59
C MET A 189 18.09 -34.63 -13.81
N LEU A 190 17.00 -34.38 -14.53
CA LEU A 190 15.79 -33.81 -13.97
C LEU A 190 14.58 -34.46 -14.64
N ASP A 191 13.68 -35.00 -13.82
CA ASP A 191 12.39 -35.48 -14.29
C ASP A 191 11.39 -34.32 -14.29
N LEU A 192 10.94 -33.91 -15.47
CA LEU A 192 9.99 -32.81 -15.64
C LEU A 192 8.69 -33.27 -16.25
N GLU A 193 7.58 -32.85 -15.63
CA GLU A 193 6.25 -32.93 -16.22
C GLU A 193 6.11 -31.83 -17.28
N ILE A 194 6.02 -32.21 -18.55
CA ILE A 194 5.82 -31.29 -19.67
C ILE A 194 4.36 -31.32 -20.07
N ARG A 195 3.71 -30.15 -20.02
CA ARG A 195 2.33 -29.97 -20.46
C ARG A 195 2.32 -29.29 -21.80
N LYS A 196 1.78 -29.98 -22.81
CA LYS A 196 1.65 -29.45 -24.16
C LYS A 196 0.18 -29.35 -24.55
N ARG A 197 -0.21 -28.21 -25.13
CA ARG A 197 -1.51 -28.07 -25.77
C ARG A 197 -1.46 -28.70 -27.16
N VAL A 198 -2.31 -29.69 -27.38
CA VAL A 198 -2.46 -30.39 -28.66
C VAL A 198 -3.85 -30.08 -29.21
N LYS A 199 -3.95 -29.84 -30.53
CA LYS A 199 -5.23 -29.62 -31.20
C LYS A 199 -6.07 -30.91 -31.14
N LEU A 200 -7.36 -30.79 -30.86
CA LEU A 200 -8.28 -31.93 -30.93
C LEU A 200 -8.46 -32.34 -32.39
N GLU A 201 -8.24 -33.61 -32.71
CA GLU A 201 -8.37 -34.18 -34.05
C GLU A 201 -9.36 -35.36 -34.04
N GLY A 202 -10.14 -35.51 -35.11
CA GLY A 202 -11.07 -36.64 -35.28
C GLY A 202 -12.29 -36.64 -34.35
N ARG A 203 -12.61 -37.80 -33.78
CA ARG A 203 -13.83 -38.01 -32.95
C ARG A 203 -13.91 -37.12 -31.71
N GLU A 204 -12.79 -36.79 -31.06
CA GLU A 204 -12.79 -35.91 -29.88
C GLU A 204 -13.21 -34.47 -30.24
N LEU A 205 -12.91 -34.02 -31.47
CA LEU A 205 -13.34 -32.71 -31.98
C LEU A 205 -14.83 -32.70 -32.32
N GLU A 206 -15.33 -33.77 -32.93
CA GLU A 206 -16.76 -33.93 -33.23
C GLU A 206 -17.60 -33.97 -31.96
N GLU A 207 -17.20 -34.74 -30.95
CA GLU A 207 -17.88 -34.79 -29.64
C GLU A 207 -17.85 -33.43 -28.93
N TYR A 208 -16.73 -32.70 -29.01
CA TYR A 208 -16.64 -31.37 -28.43
C TYR A 208 -17.58 -30.37 -29.15
N LEU A 209 -17.58 -30.37 -30.48
CA LEU A 209 -18.45 -29.49 -31.28
C LEU A 209 -19.93 -29.83 -31.08
N GLU A 210 -20.26 -31.11 -30.96
CA GLU A 210 -21.62 -31.56 -30.68
C GLU A 210 -22.06 -31.17 -29.27
N LYS A 211 -21.18 -31.28 -28.27
CA LYS A 211 -21.46 -30.82 -26.91
C LYS A 211 -21.60 -29.30 -26.82
N GLU A 212 -20.80 -28.54 -27.56
CA GLU A 212 -20.92 -27.09 -27.70
C GLU A 212 -22.25 -26.70 -28.39
N ARG A 213 -22.63 -27.42 -29.45
CA ARG A 213 -23.91 -27.23 -30.14
C ARG A 213 -25.09 -27.50 -29.20
N MET A 214 -25.06 -28.62 -28.47
CA MET A 214 -26.07 -28.97 -27.48
C MET A 214 -26.14 -27.94 -26.35
N LYS A 215 -25.00 -27.41 -25.89
CA LYS A 215 -24.95 -26.37 -24.87
C LYS A 215 -25.52 -25.04 -25.37
N LYS A 216 -25.25 -24.66 -26.62
CA LYS A 216 -25.82 -23.46 -27.25
C LYS A 216 -27.31 -23.60 -27.52
N GLU A 217 -27.76 -24.77 -27.98
CA GLU A 217 -29.18 -25.07 -28.16
C GLU A 217 -29.92 -25.09 -26.82
N ALA A 218 -29.32 -25.64 -25.76
CA ALA A 218 -29.86 -25.61 -24.40
C ALA A 218 -29.91 -24.18 -23.83
N ALA A 219 -28.86 -23.37 -24.03
CA ALA A 219 -28.85 -21.97 -23.62
C ALA A 219 -29.92 -21.15 -24.34
N LYS A 220 -30.09 -21.35 -25.66
CA LYS A 220 -31.12 -20.69 -26.46
C LYS A 220 -32.53 -21.14 -26.07
N LYS A 221 -32.73 -22.42 -25.75
CA LYS A 221 -34.01 -22.92 -25.22
C LYS A 221 -34.32 -22.35 -23.83
N LEU A 222 -33.32 -22.27 -22.96
CA LEU A 222 -33.46 -21.66 -21.62
C LEU A 222 -33.78 -20.16 -21.73
N GLU A 223 -33.22 -19.47 -22.71
CA GLU A 223 -33.51 -18.06 -23.00
C GLU A 223 -34.93 -17.88 -23.57
N GLN A 224 -35.37 -18.77 -24.48
CA GLN A 224 -36.75 -18.79 -24.99
C GLN A 224 -37.77 -19.17 -23.91
N GLU A 225 -37.47 -20.12 -23.03
CA GLU A 225 -38.34 -20.49 -21.90
C GLU A 225 -38.45 -19.32 -20.91
N LYS A 226 -37.36 -18.57 -20.66
CA LYS A 226 -37.40 -17.35 -19.84
C LYS A 226 -38.19 -16.21 -20.47
N GLU A 227 -38.25 -16.10 -21.80
CA GLU A 227 -39.09 -15.11 -22.49
C GLU A 227 -40.58 -15.49 -22.45
N VAL A 228 -40.90 -16.79 -22.56
CA VAL A 228 -42.30 -17.28 -22.54
C VAL A 228 -42.91 -17.23 -21.13
N ASP A 229 -42.12 -17.45 -20.06
CA ASP A 229 -42.58 -17.33 -18.67
C ASP A 229 -42.96 -15.89 -18.25
N VAL A 230 -42.49 -14.87 -18.98
CA VAL A 230 -42.84 -13.46 -18.73
C VAL A 230 -44.16 -13.07 -19.42
N ASP A 231 -44.53 -13.76 -20.51
CA ASP A 231 -45.72 -13.45 -21.32
C ASP A 231 -46.93 -14.37 -20.98
N SER A 232 -46.74 -15.36 -20.10
CA SER A 232 -47.77 -16.32 -19.68
C SER A 232 -48.27 -16.13 -18.24
N SER A 233 -47.98 -14.99 -17.59
CA SER A 233 -48.50 -14.68 -16.25
C SER A 233 -49.72 -13.75 -16.27
N ASP A 234 -50.67 -14.02 -17.17
CA ASP A 234 -52.05 -13.55 -17.06
C ASP A 234 -52.97 -14.76 -17.29
N GLU A 235 -53.89 -14.98 -16.35
CA GLU A 235 -54.93 -16.02 -16.28
C GLU A 235 -54.70 -17.29 -15.43
N SER A 236 -55.41 -17.28 -14.29
CA SER A 236 -56.12 -18.37 -13.60
C SER A 236 -55.47 -19.18 -12.46
N ASP A 237 -55.98 -18.90 -11.26
CA ASP A 237 -56.08 -19.76 -10.06
C ASP A 237 -56.73 -21.12 -10.37
N MET A 238 -56.20 -22.22 -9.83
CA MET A 238 -56.93 -23.15 -8.94
C MET A 238 -56.02 -24.29 -8.42
N GLU A 239 -56.23 -24.59 -7.14
CA GLU A 239 -55.57 -25.58 -6.28
C GLU A 239 -55.74 -27.03 -6.78
N ASP A 240 -54.70 -27.88 -6.65
CA ASP A 240 -54.87 -29.22 -6.09
C ASP A 240 -53.56 -29.76 -5.49
N ASP A 241 -53.70 -30.35 -4.32
CA ASP A 241 -52.69 -30.73 -3.34
C ASP A 241 -52.69 -32.27 -3.27
N LEU A 242 -51.52 -32.96 -3.28
CA LEU A 242 -51.31 -34.32 -2.73
C LEU A 242 -49.87 -34.88 -2.98
N GLU A 243 -49.00 -34.64 -1.99
CA GLU A 243 -48.09 -35.58 -1.26
C GLU A 243 -47.94 -37.04 -1.76
N LEU A 244 -46.78 -37.74 -1.86
CA LEU A 244 -45.52 -37.95 -1.06
C LEU A 244 -44.63 -39.00 -1.84
N PRO A 245 -43.43 -39.51 -1.39
CA PRO A 245 -42.52 -39.15 -0.30
C PRO A 245 -41.01 -39.06 -0.68
N ALA A 246 -40.25 -38.47 0.25
CA ALA A 246 -38.80 -38.25 0.23
C ALA A 246 -37.93 -39.46 0.69
N MET A 247 -36.68 -39.51 0.24
CA MET A 247 -35.55 -40.07 1.02
C MET A 247 -34.17 -39.46 0.65
N VAL A 248 -33.69 -38.62 1.58
CA VAL A 248 -32.32 -38.58 2.18
C VAL A 248 -31.10 -38.23 1.31
N LYS A 249 -30.46 -37.08 1.64
CA LYS A 249 -29.04 -37.02 2.06
C LYS A 249 -28.64 -35.68 2.73
N THR A 250 -28.40 -35.79 4.04
CA THR A 250 -27.27 -35.26 4.84
C THR A 250 -26.79 -33.80 4.73
N LYS A 251 -26.92 -33.13 5.89
CA LYS A 251 -26.40 -31.84 6.40
C LYS A 251 -24.89 -31.61 6.18
N HIS A 252 -24.46 -30.35 5.92
CA HIS A 252 -24.02 -29.40 6.97
C HIS A 252 -23.76 -27.97 6.41
N HIS A 253 -24.47 -26.97 6.99
CA HIS A 253 -24.12 -25.59 7.43
C HIS A 253 -23.17 -24.71 6.56
N ASP A 254 -23.32 -23.39 6.38
CA ASP A 254 -23.82 -22.32 7.24
C ASP A 254 -23.95 -21.00 6.43
N LEU A 255 -25.09 -20.31 6.47
CA LEU A 255 -25.29 -18.87 6.18
C LEU A 255 -26.80 -18.57 6.27
N MET A 256 -27.31 -18.57 7.50
CA MET A 256 -28.62 -18.00 7.79
C MET A 256 -28.46 -16.50 8.02
N MET A 257 -29.02 -15.68 7.13
CA MET A 257 -29.55 -14.37 7.52
C MET A 257 -31.05 -14.36 7.26
N LYS A 258 -31.79 -14.07 8.34
CA LYS A 258 -33.24 -14.07 8.46
C LYS A 258 -33.90 -13.15 7.41
N GLY A 259 -34.72 -13.71 6.55
CA GLY A 259 -35.77 -12.96 5.86
C GLY A 259 -36.93 -12.73 6.84
N ASP A 260 -37.23 -11.46 7.12
CA ASP A 260 -38.44 -11.11 7.87
C ASP A 260 -39.69 -11.51 7.08
N GLY A 261 -40.59 -12.19 7.79
CA GLY A 261 -41.76 -12.84 7.22
C GLY A 261 -42.78 -11.86 6.66
N VAL A 262 -43.24 -12.19 5.45
CA VAL A 262 -44.45 -11.65 4.82
C VAL A 262 -45.66 -11.97 5.70
N ARG A 263 -46.27 -10.96 6.34
CA ARG A 263 -47.63 -11.06 6.88
C ARG A 263 -48.63 -10.45 5.89
N LYS A 264 -49.52 -11.30 5.37
CA LYS A 264 -50.72 -10.93 4.60
C LYS A 264 -51.65 -10.02 5.43
N GLY A 265 -52.13 -8.96 4.79
CA GLY A 265 -53.49 -8.43 4.91
C GLY A 265 -53.86 -7.59 6.13
N SER A 266 -53.95 -6.26 5.98
CA SER A 266 -55.02 -5.49 6.63
C SER A 266 -55.26 -4.13 5.97
N PHE A 267 -56.50 -3.95 5.51
CA PHE A 267 -57.09 -2.72 5.01
C PHE A 267 -57.14 -1.66 6.13
N PHE A 268 -56.30 -0.63 6.10
CA PHE A 268 -56.65 0.72 6.60
C PHE A 268 -55.57 1.73 6.15
N LYS A 269 -55.99 2.77 5.41
CA LYS A 269 -55.13 3.90 5.03
C LYS A 269 -54.74 4.69 6.28
N GLN A 270 -53.45 4.74 6.61
CA GLN A 270 -52.87 5.80 7.42
C GLN A 270 -51.63 6.35 6.72
N ALA A 271 -51.72 7.63 6.36
CA ALA A 271 -50.64 8.42 5.81
C ALA A 271 -49.48 8.48 6.80
N LYS A 272 -48.30 8.00 6.38
CA LYS A 272 -47.02 8.29 7.04
C LYS A 272 -46.16 9.15 6.12
N LYS A 273 -45.81 10.30 6.70
CA LYS A 273 -44.92 11.37 6.26
C LYS A 273 -43.83 10.89 5.29
N SER A 274 -43.91 11.37 4.05
CA SER A 274 -42.82 11.32 3.08
C SER A 274 -41.75 12.34 3.48
N TYR A 275 -40.60 11.86 3.93
CA TYR A 275 -39.38 12.65 3.81
C TYR A 275 -39.03 12.69 2.31
N PRO A 276 -38.60 13.84 1.76
CA PRO A 276 -38.19 13.90 0.35
C PRO A 276 -36.89 13.09 0.18
N MET A 277 -37.05 11.82 -0.14
CA MET A 277 -35.97 10.99 -0.70
C MET A 277 -35.98 11.20 -2.21
N PHE A 278 -34.81 11.47 -2.78
CA PHE A 278 -34.63 11.48 -4.24
C PHE A 278 -35.12 10.14 -4.81
N PRO A 279 -35.81 10.14 -5.98
CA PRO A 279 -36.26 8.90 -6.61
C PRO A 279 -35.03 8.06 -7.00
N THR A 280 -34.65 7.15 -6.12
CA THR A 280 -33.61 6.15 -6.37
C THR A 280 -34.35 4.88 -6.72
N HIS A 281 -34.21 4.46 -7.98
CA HIS A 281 -34.77 3.20 -8.44
C HIS A 281 -33.87 2.08 -7.89
N GLU A 282 -34.31 1.40 -6.83
CA GLU A 282 -33.60 0.22 -6.32
C GLU A 282 -33.67 -0.89 -7.38
N GLU A 283 -32.59 -1.05 -8.16
CA GLU A 283 -32.49 -2.16 -9.10
C GLU A 283 -32.33 -3.47 -8.33
N ARG A 284 -33.22 -4.42 -8.61
CA ARG A 284 -33.12 -5.78 -8.06
C ARG A 284 -31.95 -6.50 -8.73
N VAL A 285 -30.85 -6.62 -7.99
CA VAL A 285 -29.68 -7.39 -8.41
C VAL A 285 -30.03 -8.87 -8.54
N LYS A 286 -29.77 -9.47 -9.71
CA LYS A 286 -29.94 -10.92 -9.93
C LYS A 286 -28.63 -11.63 -9.58
N TRP A 287 -28.74 -12.69 -8.78
CA TRP A 287 -27.61 -13.48 -8.27
C TRP A 287 -27.61 -14.87 -8.90
N ASP A 288 -26.44 -15.38 -9.27
CA ASP A 288 -26.22 -16.78 -9.66
C ASP A 288 -25.27 -17.50 -8.67
N GLU A 289 -24.93 -18.77 -8.95
CA GLU A 289 -24.06 -19.59 -8.10
C GLU A 289 -22.61 -19.05 -7.96
N TYR A 290 -22.22 -18.06 -8.77
CA TYR A 290 -20.90 -17.43 -8.77
C TYR A 290 -20.92 -15.95 -8.33
N GLY A 291 -22.09 -15.35 -8.09
CA GLY A 291 -22.20 -13.99 -7.56
C GLY A 291 -23.27 -13.13 -8.25
N GLU A 292 -23.08 -11.82 -8.19
CA GLU A 292 -23.89 -10.85 -8.94
C GLU A 292 -23.66 -11.03 -10.45
N ILE A 293 -24.74 -11.07 -11.22
CA ILE A 293 -24.67 -11.20 -12.68
C ILE A 293 -24.15 -9.86 -13.26
N ILE A 294 -22.89 -9.88 -13.70
CA ILE A 294 -22.19 -8.73 -14.27
C ILE A 294 -22.82 -8.35 -15.62
N ARG A 295 -23.41 -7.16 -15.73
CA ARG A 295 -23.84 -6.58 -17.01
C ARG A 295 -22.64 -5.95 -17.72
N PRO A 296 -22.20 -6.46 -18.89
CA PRO A 296 -21.00 -5.98 -19.57
C PRO A 296 -21.05 -4.50 -19.98
N GLU A 297 -22.25 -3.95 -20.12
CA GLU A 297 -22.52 -2.55 -20.47
C GLU A 297 -22.19 -1.56 -19.34
N ASP A 298 -22.21 -1.99 -18.09
CA ASP A 298 -21.84 -1.14 -16.93
C ASP A 298 -20.30 -0.93 -16.83
N PHE A 299 -19.51 -1.64 -17.64
CA PHE A 299 -18.04 -1.57 -17.67
C PHE A 299 -17.48 -0.92 -18.95
N LEU A 300 -18.34 -0.46 -19.84
CA LEU A 300 -17.97 0.32 -21.03
C LEU A 300 -17.91 1.81 -20.67
N VAL A 301 -16.68 2.32 -20.49
CA VAL A 301 -16.43 3.74 -20.14
C VAL A 301 -16.91 4.67 -21.27
N PRO A 302 -17.85 5.61 -21.01
CA PRO A 302 -18.40 6.52 -22.03
C PRO A 302 -17.44 7.56 -22.62
N GLU A 303 -16.23 7.75 -22.07
CA GLU A 303 -15.31 8.85 -22.43
C GLU A 303 -14.43 8.60 -23.68
N LEU A 304 -14.68 7.54 -24.45
CA LEU A 304 -14.01 7.29 -25.75
C LEU A 304 -14.93 7.53 -26.96
N GLN A 305 -15.86 8.47 -26.86
CA GLN A 305 -16.62 8.93 -28.03
C GLN A 305 -15.81 9.96 -28.82
N ALA A 306 -14.85 9.48 -29.60
CA ALA A 306 -14.40 10.21 -30.78
C ALA A 306 -15.60 10.33 -31.74
N THR A 307 -15.90 11.56 -32.17
CA THR A 307 -17.02 11.87 -33.07
C THR A 307 -16.91 11.04 -34.36
N GLU A 308 -18.04 10.49 -34.83
CA GLU A 308 -18.11 9.61 -36.00
C GLU A 308 -17.50 10.22 -37.29
N GLU A 309 -17.34 11.54 -37.34
CA GLU A 309 -16.69 12.25 -38.44
C GLU A 309 -15.15 12.11 -38.46
N GLU A 310 -14.49 11.92 -37.31
CA GLU A 310 -13.05 11.62 -37.27
C GLU A 310 -12.78 10.15 -37.65
N LYS A 311 -13.71 9.25 -37.30
CA LYS A 311 -13.63 7.82 -37.64
C LYS A 311 -13.67 7.59 -39.17
N ASN A 312 -14.52 8.32 -39.89
CA ASN A 312 -14.61 8.24 -41.36
C ASN A 312 -13.40 8.86 -42.09
N LYS A 313 -12.73 9.85 -41.49
CA LYS A 313 -11.46 10.40 -42.03
C LYS A 313 -10.26 9.48 -41.76
N LEU A 314 -10.26 8.76 -40.64
CA LEU A 314 -9.24 7.74 -40.34
C LEU A 314 -9.40 6.48 -41.21
N GLU A 315 -10.62 6.02 -41.47
CA GLU A 315 -10.85 4.84 -42.35
C GLU A 315 -10.50 5.10 -43.82
N SER A 316 -10.75 6.31 -44.35
CA SER A 316 -10.38 6.63 -45.74
C SER A 316 -8.87 6.88 -45.94
N GLY A 317 -8.14 7.17 -44.86
CA GLY A 317 -6.67 7.30 -44.87
C GLY A 317 -5.91 5.98 -44.73
N MET A 318 -6.54 4.94 -44.18
CA MET A 318 -5.93 3.61 -43.95
C MET A 318 -6.05 2.63 -45.14
N ALA A 319 -6.70 3.03 -46.24
CA ALA A 319 -6.82 2.19 -47.43
C ALA A 319 -5.52 2.05 -48.26
N LYS A 320 -4.41 2.65 -47.83
CA LYS A 320 -3.08 2.42 -48.43
C LYS A 320 -1.97 2.45 -47.36
N GLY A 321 -1.66 1.28 -46.80
CA GLY A 321 -0.37 1.02 -46.14
C GLY A 321 -0.51 0.42 -44.74
N ASP A 322 -0.22 -0.88 -44.66
CA ASP A 322 0.02 -1.74 -43.49
C ASP A 322 -1.09 -1.89 -42.43
N GLU A 323 -1.58 -3.13 -42.34
CA GLU A 323 -2.58 -3.63 -41.39
C GLU A 323 -2.09 -3.58 -39.93
N PRO A 324 -2.96 -3.29 -38.95
CA PRO A 324 -2.72 -3.67 -37.57
C PRO A 324 -2.85 -5.20 -37.44
N MET A 325 -1.73 -5.86 -37.15
CA MET A 325 -1.63 -7.31 -36.93
C MET A 325 -2.39 -7.75 -35.66
N ASP A 326 -3.67 -8.07 -35.80
CA ASP A 326 -4.37 -9.04 -34.96
C ASP A 326 -4.14 -10.46 -35.51
N GLN A 327 -2.89 -10.93 -35.43
CA GLN A 327 -2.55 -12.33 -35.70
C GLN A 327 -2.54 -13.14 -34.40
N ASP A 328 -3.73 -13.33 -33.83
CA ASP A 328 -4.06 -14.49 -32.99
C ASP A 328 -5.46 -15.05 -33.32
N SER A 329 -5.86 -14.89 -34.59
CA SER A 329 -6.99 -15.59 -35.20
C SER A 329 -6.58 -16.94 -35.81
N SER A 330 -5.58 -17.62 -35.24
CA SER A 330 -5.25 -18.99 -35.63
C SER A 330 -6.29 -19.97 -35.06
N SER A 331 -7.49 -19.96 -35.63
CA SER A 331 -8.54 -20.99 -35.51
C SER A 331 -9.05 -21.28 -34.08
N LYS A 332 -10.37 -21.14 -33.89
CA LYS A 332 -11.13 -21.68 -32.73
C LYS A 332 -11.10 -23.21 -32.70
N VAL A 333 -9.93 -23.84 -32.86
CA VAL A 333 -9.78 -25.28 -32.71
C VAL A 333 -9.63 -25.54 -31.22
N PRO A 334 -10.55 -26.26 -30.59
CA PRO A 334 -10.43 -26.62 -29.20
C PRO A 334 -9.17 -27.48 -29.00
N THR A 335 -8.45 -27.20 -27.91
CA THR A 335 -7.18 -27.85 -27.59
C THR A 335 -7.31 -28.63 -26.29
N LYS A 336 -6.57 -29.74 -26.21
CA LYS A 336 -6.44 -30.57 -25.00
C LYS A 336 -5.03 -30.41 -24.45
N CYS A 337 -4.91 -30.37 -23.13
CA CYS A 337 -3.62 -30.36 -22.46
C CYS A 337 -3.21 -31.81 -22.17
N THR A 338 -2.13 -32.27 -22.78
CA THR A 338 -1.52 -33.57 -22.49
C THR A 338 -0.29 -33.36 -21.61
N SER A 339 -0.19 -34.15 -20.55
CA SER A 339 0.96 -34.15 -19.65
C SER A 339 1.83 -35.39 -19.88
N THR A 340 3.12 -35.19 -20.08
CA THR A 340 4.13 -36.25 -20.24
C THR A 340 5.32 -35.98 -19.36
N THR A 341 5.76 -36.97 -18.59
CA THR A 341 7.01 -36.88 -17.82
C THR A 341 8.19 -37.21 -18.73
N GLU A 342 9.12 -36.27 -18.88
CA GLU A 342 10.37 -36.48 -19.62
C GLU A 342 11.58 -36.32 -18.68
N ASN A 343 12.59 -37.15 -18.88
CA ASN A 343 13.87 -37.03 -18.21
C ASN A 343 14.79 -36.16 -19.07
N LEU A 344 15.19 -35.00 -18.54
CA LEU A 344 16.05 -34.04 -19.23
C LEU A 344 17.44 -34.02 -18.60
N GLU A 345 18.47 -34.10 -19.46
CA GLU A 345 19.86 -33.91 -19.07
C GLU A 345 20.25 -32.43 -19.18
N ILE A 346 20.53 -31.78 -18.06
CA ILE A 346 20.96 -30.37 -17.99
C ILE A 346 22.46 -30.30 -18.28
N LYS A 347 22.80 -29.84 -19.50
CA LYS A 347 24.16 -29.54 -19.94
C LYS A 347 24.46 -28.05 -19.97
N ALA A 348 23.44 -27.21 -20.13
CA ALA A 348 23.56 -25.76 -20.12
C ALA A 348 24.11 -25.25 -18.78
N ARG A 349 24.83 -24.13 -18.83
CA ARG A 349 25.35 -23.50 -17.62
C ARG A 349 24.22 -22.76 -16.88
N VAL A 350 23.77 -23.32 -15.77
CA VAL A 350 22.80 -22.66 -14.88
C VAL A 350 23.54 -21.81 -13.86
N THR A 351 23.14 -20.56 -13.67
CA THR A 351 23.77 -19.64 -12.71
C THR A 351 22.71 -18.77 -12.05
N TYR A 352 22.76 -18.68 -10.73
CA TYR A 352 21.95 -17.73 -9.98
C TYR A 352 22.71 -16.42 -9.79
N ILE A 353 22.07 -15.30 -10.15
CA ILE A 353 22.57 -13.95 -9.90
C ILE A 353 21.43 -13.15 -9.29
N ASP A 354 21.61 -12.71 -8.06
CA ASP A 354 20.55 -12.03 -7.32
C ASP A 354 20.15 -10.69 -7.94
N TYR A 355 18.93 -10.55 -8.46
CA TYR A 355 18.30 -9.27 -8.85
C TYR A 355 16.89 -9.13 -8.26
N GLU A 356 16.64 -9.70 -7.07
CA GLU A 356 15.32 -9.62 -6.43
C GLU A 356 14.98 -8.23 -5.87
N GLY A 357 16.02 -7.38 -5.74
CA GLY A 357 15.98 -5.99 -5.27
C GLY A 357 15.29 -5.80 -3.92
N ARG A 358 15.51 -6.76 -3.02
CA ARG A 358 15.20 -6.67 -1.59
C ARG A 358 16.39 -6.12 -0.81
N SER A 359 16.11 -5.55 0.36
CA SER A 359 17.14 -5.17 1.33
C SER A 359 17.88 -6.42 1.84
N ASP A 360 19.17 -6.25 2.14
CA ASP A 360 19.99 -7.26 2.79
C ASP A 360 19.80 -7.26 4.32
N GLY A 361 20.29 -8.31 4.98
CA GLY A 361 20.16 -8.51 6.43
C GLY A 361 20.71 -7.36 7.27
N ASP A 362 21.84 -6.77 6.86
CA ASP A 362 22.45 -5.66 7.58
C ASP A 362 21.63 -4.37 7.42
N SER A 363 21.15 -4.08 6.20
CA SER A 363 20.34 -2.87 5.96
C SER A 363 18.99 -2.95 6.65
N ILE A 364 18.28 -4.09 6.61
CA ILE A 364 16.98 -4.20 7.29
C ILE A 364 17.13 -4.02 8.81
N LYS A 365 18.15 -4.65 9.42
CA LYS A 365 18.46 -4.47 10.85
C LYS A 365 18.80 -3.00 11.17
N LYS A 366 19.59 -2.35 10.31
CA LYS A 366 19.96 -0.92 10.46
C LYS A 366 18.76 0.02 10.33
N ILE A 367 17.86 -0.23 9.37
CA ILE A 367 16.64 0.54 9.15
C ILE A 367 15.72 0.44 10.37
N ILE A 368 15.50 -0.77 10.91
CA ILE A 368 14.68 -0.97 12.10
C ILE A 368 15.31 -0.29 13.32
N ASN A 369 16.63 -0.38 13.48
CA ASN A 369 17.35 0.29 14.56
C ASN A 369 17.29 1.82 14.47
N GLN A 370 17.22 2.37 13.26
CA GLN A 370 17.04 3.81 13.05
C GLN A 370 15.60 4.27 13.33
N MET A 371 14.60 3.49 12.90
CA MET A 371 13.17 3.82 13.11
C MET A 371 12.71 3.65 14.57
N LYS A 372 13.31 2.73 15.33
CA LYS A 372 12.95 2.43 16.73
C LYS A 372 11.44 2.23 16.97
N PRO A 373 10.78 1.33 16.21
CA PRO A 373 9.33 1.10 16.34
C PRO A 373 8.97 0.69 17.78
N ARG A 374 7.78 1.06 18.28
CA ARG A 374 7.34 0.61 19.62
C ARG A 374 6.99 -0.88 19.63
N GLN A 375 6.42 -1.36 18.54
CA GLN A 375 6.08 -2.76 18.31
C GLN A 375 6.53 -3.19 16.91
N LEU A 376 6.97 -4.44 16.80
CA LEU A 376 7.47 -5.02 15.56
C LEU A 376 6.79 -6.38 15.32
N VAL A 377 6.21 -6.57 14.15
CA VAL A 377 5.67 -7.86 13.70
C VAL A 377 6.48 -8.31 12.50
N ILE A 378 7.10 -9.48 12.62
CA ILE A 378 7.92 -10.08 11.58
C ILE A 378 7.09 -11.16 10.88
N VAL A 379 6.83 -10.94 9.60
CA VAL A 379 6.10 -11.87 8.73
C VAL A 379 7.03 -12.37 7.62
N HIS A 380 6.53 -13.29 6.78
CA HIS A 380 7.14 -13.69 5.51
C HIS A 380 8.68 -13.89 5.54
N GLY A 381 9.11 -15.08 5.95
CA GLY A 381 10.52 -15.49 5.96
C GLY A 381 10.69 -16.91 6.52
N PRO A 382 11.85 -17.55 6.28
CA PRO A 382 12.16 -18.82 6.91
C PRO A 382 12.29 -18.63 8.43
N PRO A 383 11.88 -19.63 9.25
CA PRO A 383 11.84 -19.48 10.70
C PRO A 383 13.19 -19.11 11.31
N GLU A 384 14.30 -19.61 10.75
CA GLU A 384 15.66 -19.26 11.17
C GLU A 384 15.96 -17.77 10.99
N ALA A 385 15.55 -17.18 9.87
CA ALA A 385 15.79 -15.76 9.58
C ALA A 385 14.86 -14.85 10.39
N SER A 386 13.61 -15.27 10.62
CA SER A 386 12.67 -14.55 11.49
C SER A 386 13.18 -14.47 12.93
N LEU A 387 13.75 -15.57 13.45
CA LEU A 387 14.34 -15.62 14.78
C LEU A 387 15.59 -14.75 14.88
N ASP A 388 16.51 -14.81 13.91
CA ASP A 388 17.71 -13.97 13.88
C ASP A 388 17.38 -12.46 13.84
N LEU A 389 16.38 -12.06 13.04
CA LEU A 389 15.90 -10.68 13.02
C LEU A 389 15.28 -10.27 14.36
N ALA A 390 14.47 -11.16 14.96
CA ALA A 390 13.82 -10.90 16.24
C ALA A 390 14.84 -10.73 17.38
N GLU A 391 15.85 -11.61 17.45
CA GLU A 391 16.93 -11.53 18.44
C GLU A 391 17.76 -10.26 18.26
N SER A 392 18.12 -9.93 17.02
CA SER A 392 18.83 -8.69 16.69
C SER A 392 18.05 -7.46 17.15
N CYS A 393 16.74 -7.38 16.88
CA CYS A 393 15.91 -6.24 17.25
C CYS A 393 15.75 -6.11 18.78
N LYS A 394 15.58 -7.22 19.50
CA LYS A 394 15.52 -7.24 20.97
C LYS A 394 16.85 -6.81 21.61
N ALA A 395 17.98 -7.15 20.98
CA ALA A 395 19.30 -6.75 21.46
C ALA A 395 19.54 -5.23 21.33
N PHE A 396 19.03 -4.60 20.27
CA PHE A 396 19.22 -3.16 20.05
C PHE A 396 18.35 -2.28 20.96
N THR A 397 17.12 -2.70 21.26
CA THR A 397 16.19 -1.90 22.05
C THR A 397 15.40 -2.79 23.01
N LYS A 398 15.61 -2.60 24.32
CA LYS A 398 14.95 -3.39 25.38
C LYS A 398 13.43 -3.21 25.44
N ASP A 399 12.92 -2.11 24.89
CA ASP A 399 11.50 -1.73 25.02
C ASP A 399 10.63 -2.14 23.81
N ILE A 400 11.17 -2.84 22.81
CA ILE A 400 10.39 -3.23 21.61
C ILE A 400 9.69 -4.57 21.85
N LYS A 401 8.37 -4.58 21.68
CA LYS A 401 7.60 -5.83 21.62
C LYS A 401 7.73 -6.42 20.21
N VAL A 402 8.41 -7.56 20.08
CA VAL A 402 8.62 -8.25 18.80
C VAL A 402 7.76 -9.51 18.73
N TYR A 403 6.98 -9.64 17.65
CA TYR A 403 6.09 -10.76 17.37
C TYR A 403 6.51 -11.49 16.09
N THR A 404 6.44 -12.82 16.10
CA THR A 404 6.72 -13.70 14.96
C THR A 404 5.54 -14.68 14.78
N PRO A 405 4.38 -14.20 14.29
CA PRO A 405 3.19 -15.04 14.17
C PRO A 405 3.36 -16.18 13.16
N LYS A 406 2.75 -17.32 13.48
CA LYS A 406 2.60 -18.44 12.55
C LYS A 406 1.40 -18.24 11.63
N LEU A 407 1.29 -19.11 10.62
CA LEU A 407 0.13 -19.13 9.74
C LEU A 407 -1.15 -19.30 10.57
N GLN A 408 -2.14 -18.44 10.35
CA GLN A 408 -3.43 -18.39 11.08
C GLN A 408 -3.33 -18.01 12.57
N GLU A 409 -2.20 -17.47 13.02
CA GLU A 409 -2.06 -16.92 14.38
C GLU A 409 -2.45 -15.44 14.41
N THR A 410 -3.37 -15.08 15.30
CA THR A 410 -3.75 -13.69 15.56
C THR A 410 -2.82 -13.09 16.61
N VAL A 411 -2.29 -11.90 16.34
CA VAL A 411 -1.47 -11.14 17.29
C VAL A 411 -2.24 -9.91 17.74
N ASP A 412 -2.42 -9.79 19.05
CA ASP A 412 -2.89 -8.55 19.65
C ASP A 412 -1.71 -7.55 19.76
N ALA A 413 -1.69 -6.61 18.83
CA ALA A 413 -0.74 -5.51 18.78
C ALA A 413 -1.31 -4.22 19.41
N THR A 414 -2.39 -4.29 20.19
CA THR A 414 -2.88 -3.08 20.86
C THR A 414 -1.88 -2.58 21.91
N SER A 415 -1.73 -1.26 21.97
CA SER A 415 -0.99 -0.59 23.04
C SER A 415 -1.97 0.37 23.70
N GLU A 416 -2.17 0.21 25.00
CA GLU A 416 -2.96 1.13 25.82
C GLU A 416 -2.20 2.45 25.96
N THR A 417 -2.28 3.30 24.94
CA THR A 417 -1.96 4.72 25.04
C THR A 417 -3.25 5.47 24.83
N HIS A 418 -3.89 5.88 25.92
CA HIS A 418 -5.03 6.77 25.85
C HIS A 418 -4.54 8.15 25.39
N ILE A 419 -4.75 8.44 24.10
CA ILE A 419 -4.43 9.74 23.52
C ILE A 419 -5.72 10.54 23.55
N TYR A 420 -5.76 11.56 24.41
CA TYR A 420 -6.86 12.51 24.47
C TYR A 420 -6.46 13.79 23.74
N GLN A 421 -7.39 14.34 22.95
CA GLN A 421 -7.20 15.65 22.34
C GLN A 421 -7.64 16.72 23.33
N VAL A 422 -6.71 17.59 23.75
CA VAL A 422 -6.99 18.74 24.63
C VAL A 422 -6.65 20.01 23.87
N ARG A 423 -7.56 20.99 23.86
CA ARG A 423 -7.32 22.29 23.23
C ARG A 423 -6.81 23.29 24.28
N LEU A 424 -5.69 23.95 24.00
CA LEU A 424 -5.20 25.04 24.85
C LEU A 424 -6.01 26.31 24.55
N LYS A 425 -6.53 26.99 25.59
CA LYS A 425 -7.21 28.28 25.43
C LYS A 425 -6.19 29.40 25.16
N ASP A 426 -6.54 30.39 24.35
CA ASP A 426 -5.64 31.49 23.98
C ASP A 426 -5.10 32.26 25.19
N SER A 427 -5.90 32.37 26.25
CA SER A 427 -5.49 32.98 27.52
C SER A 427 -4.37 32.21 28.22
N LEU A 428 -4.35 30.88 28.11
CA LEU A 428 -3.28 30.03 28.65
C LEU A 428 -2.03 30.17 27.80
N VAL A 429 -2.15 30.08 26.47
CA VAL A 429 -1.02 30.22 25.53
C VAL A 429 -0.33 31.58 25.72
N SER A 430 -1.11 32.65 25.92
CA SER A 430 -0.58 34.01 26.16
C SER A 430 0.11 34.16 27.51
N SER A 431 -0.17 33.28 28.48
CA SER A 431 0.46 33.29 29.81
C SER A 431 1.76 32.49 29.89
N LEU A 432 2.07 31.68 28.86
CA LEU A 432 3.25 30.82 28.85
C LEU A 432 4.54 31.65 28.74
N GLN A 433 5.47 31.39 29.66
CA GLN A 433 6.81 31.96 29.62
C GLN A 433 7.75 30.97 28.92
N PHE A 434 8.08 31.27 27.66
CA PHE A 434 8.98 30.45 26.87
C PHE A 434 10.44 30.71 27.25
N CYS A 435 11.12 29.66 27.72
CA CYS A 435 12.55 29.60 27.92
C CYS A 435 13.20 29.02 26.66
N ARG A 436 14.12 29.78 26.05
CA ARG A 436 14.84 29.35 24.84
C ARG A 436 16.00 28.43 25.20
N ALA A 437 15.95 27.18 24.75
CA ALA A 437 17.02 26.19 24.90
C ALA A 437 17.53 25.76 23.52
N LYS A 438 18.71 26.28 23.13
CA LYS A 438 19.34 26.05 21.81
C LYS A 438 18.40 26.38 20.64
N ASP A 439 17.81 25.36 20.01
CA ASP A 439 16.92 25.45 18.84
C ASP A 439 15.43 25.22 19.19
N THR A 440 15.11 25.05 20.48
CA THR A 440 13.75 24.76 20.96
C THR A 440 13.32 25.74 22.04
N GLU A 441 12.03 26.04 22.09
CA GLU A 441 11.42 26.86 23.14
C GLU A 441 10.62 25.95 24.07
N LEU A 442 10.73 26.18 25.38
CA LEU A 442 10.15 25.33 26.42
C LEU A 442 9.36 26.19 27.39
N ALA A 443 8.17 25.73 27.78
CA ALA A 443 7.35 26.38 28.79
C ALA A 443 6.68 25.30 29.66
N TRP A 444 6.53 25.57 30.95
CA TRP A 444 5.64 24.80 31.80
C TRP A 444 4.19 25.18 31.51
N ILE A 445 3.32 24.19 31.42
CA ILE A 445 1.89 24.38 31.21
C ILE A 445 1.17 23.73 32.37
N ASP A 446 0.52 24.56 33.18
CA ASP A 446 -0.40 24.14 34.23
C ASP A 446 -1.78 24.70 33.91
N GLY A 447 -2.81 23.88 34.07
CA GLY A 447 -4.18 24.32 33.82
C GLY A 447 -5.22 23.35 34.33
N VAL A 448 -6.45 23.86 34.45
CA VAL A 448 -7.62 23.06 34.79
C VAL A 448 -8.29 22.62 33.49
N LEU A 449 -8.64 21.34 33.40
CA LEU A 449 -9.42 20.80 32.29
C LEU A 449 -10.88 21.17 32.48
N ASP A 450 -11.43 21.93 31.53
CA ASP A 450 -12.87 22.10 31.40
C ASP A 450 -13.43 21.11 30.38
N MET A 451 -14.28 20.20 30.88
CA MET A 451 -14.93 19.13 30.12
C MET A 451 -16.32 19.55 29.59
N ARG A 452 -16.69 20.84 29.64
CA ARG A 452 -18.05 21.32 29.33
C ARG A 452 -18.21 22.00 27.97
N VAL A 453 -17.16 22.07 27.17
CA VAL A 453 -17.13 22.93 25.98
C VAL A 453 -17.57 22.20 24.71
N VAL A 454 -18.84 22.36 24.34
CA VAL A 454 -19.38 21.96 23.04
C VAL A 454 -19.07 23.09 22.04
N LYS A 455 -18.06 22.91 21.19
CA LYS A 455 -17.66 23.79 20.07
C LYS A 455 -17.52 25.29 20.40
N VAL A 456 -16.26 25.74 20.56
CA VAL A 456 -15.92 27.15 20.34
C VAL A 456 -15.49 27.31 18.88
N ASP A 457 -16.32 28.01 18.09
CA ASP A 457 -15.94 28.51 16.77
C ASP A 457 -14.77 29.48 16.94
N THR A 458 -13.57 28.97 16.67
CA THR A 458 -12.37 29.77 16.47
C THR A 458 -11.98 29.49 15.04
N GLY A 459 -12.09 30.52 14.19
CA GLY A 459 -12.05 30.44 12.73
C GLY A 459 -10.73 29.93 12.13
N VAL A 460 -10.41 28.67 12.36
CA VAL A 460 -9.43 27.90 11.60
C VAL A 460 -10.22 26.91 10.77
N LEU A 461 -10.50 27.30 9.52
CA LEU A 461 -11.01 26.40 8.51
C LEU A 461 -9.98 25.28 8.31
N PRO A 462 -10.38 23.99 8.33
CA PRO A 462 -9.57 22.95 7.75
C PRO A 462 -9.50 23.20 6.24
N GLU A 463 -8.29 23.41 5.70
CA GLU A 463 -8.07 23.34 4.25
C GLU A 463 -8.27 21.89 3.79
N GLU A 464 -9.50 21.56 3.40
CA GLU A 464 -9.76 20.44 2.51
C GLU A 464 -9.71 20.95 1.06
N GLY A 465 -8.66 20.54 0.35
CA GLY A 465 -8.54 20.76 -1.08
C GLY A 465 -9.59 19.95 -1.82
N VAL A 466 -10.55 20.64 -2.45
CA VAL A 466 -11.39 20.07 -3.49
C VAL A 466 -11.34 20.94 -4.75
N VAL A 467 -11.04 20.25 -5.83
CA VAL A 467 -10.83 20.70 -7.20
C VAL A 467 -12.08 21.39 -7.77
N LYS A 468 -11.87 22.50 -8.48
CA LYS A 468 -12.88 23.21 -9.27
C LYS A 468 -13.25 22.47 -10.57
N GLY A 469 -14.54 22.42 -10.89
CA GLY A 469 -15.12 22.43 -12.23
C GLY A 469 -16.53 23.05 -12.12
N GLU A 470 -16.75 24.29 -12.58
CA GLU A 470 -17.48 24.68 -13.82
C GLU A 470 -18.92 24.13 -13.86
N LYS A 471 -20.04 24.84 -14.07
CA LYS A 471 -20.52 26.12 -14.65
C LYS A 471 -21.94 26.33 -14.03
N GLY A 472 -22.68 27.43 -14.05
CA GLY A 472 -22.71 28.72 -14.73
C GLY A 472 -24.15 29.27 -14.65
N ALA A 473 -24.30 30.60 -14.81
CA ALA A 473 -25.54 31.40 -14.98
C ALA A 473 -26.53 31.45 -13.79
N GLY A 474 -27.10 32.58 -13.38
CA GLY A 474 -27.08 33.95 -13.88
C GLY A 474 -28.10 34.78 -13.09
N GLU A 475 -27.98 36.10 -13.24
CA GLU A 475 -28.95 37.17 -12.98
C GLU A 475 -29.09 37.81 -11.60
N GLU A 476 -29.24 39.13 -11.73
CA GLU A 476 -29.06 40.25 -10.83
C GLU A 476 -30.37 40.60 -10.10
N ALA A 477 -30.29 41.28 -8.95
CA ALA A 477 -31.04 42.52 -8.70
C ALA A 477 -30.67 43.12 -7.33
N VAL A 478 -30.76 44.44 -7.31
CA VAL A 478 -30.23 45.44 -6.38
C VAL A 478 -31.35 45.92 -5.43
N GLU A 479 -30.96 46.79 -4.48
CA GLU A 479 -31.77 47.72 -3.67
C GLU A 479 -32.31 47.16 -2.34
N ASP A 480 -32.38 47.90 -1.24
CA ASP A 480 -31.72 49.10 -0.68
C ASP A 480 -32.41 49.29 0.70
N GLY A 481 -31.84 50.10 1.60
CA GLY A 481 -32.67 50.83 2.56
C GLY A 481 -32.64 50.42 4.04
N GLU A 482 -31.59 50.88 4.72
CA GLU A 482 -31.63 51.77 5.91
C GLU A 482 -32.47 51.46 7.19
N LEU A 483 -31.70 51.31 8.29
CA LEU A 483 -31.72 52.07 9.57
C LEU A 483 -33.00 52.18 10.44
N ALA A 484 -32.89 51.66 11.68
CA ALA A 484 -33.02 52.34 13.00
C ALA A 484 -33.37 51.28 14.09
N MET A 485 -32.54 51.04 15.13
CA MET A 485 -32.62 51.66 16.48
C MET A 485 -34.06 51.85 16.98
N ASP A 486 -34.51 51.50 18.18
CA ASP A 486 -34.05 50.89 19.43
C ASP A 486 -35.35 50.84 20.31
N VAL A 487 -35.28 50.34 21.55
CA VAL A 487 -36.23 50.51 22.67
C VAL A 487 -37.16 49.30 22.99
N THR A 488 -36.67 48.52 23.96
CA THR A 488 -37.36 47.65 24.95
C THR A 488 -38.49 48.35 25.75
N PRO A 489 -39.20 47.77 26.76
CA PRO A 489 -39.41 46.36 27.20
C PRO A 489 -40.89 46.02 27.60
N ALA A 490 -41.11 44.74 28.02
CA ALA A 490 -42.17 44.24 28.94
C ALA A 490 -43.63 44.26 28.43
N ASP A 491 -44.58 43.40 28.82
CA ASP A 491 -44.73 42.42 29.90
C ASP A 491 -45.93 41.49 29.56
N ASP A 492 -45.96 40.33 30.23
CA ASP A 492 -47.11 39.57 30.74
C ASP A 492 -48.24 38.98 29.85
N GLY A 493 -48.72 37.79 30.26
CA GLY A 493 -50.10 37.37 30.01
C GLY A 493 -50.35 35.95 29.50
N THR A 494 -50.32 34.98 30.42
CA THR A 494 -50.88 33.61 30.33
C THR A 494 -52.35 33.53 29.90
N THR A 495 -52.77 32.45 29.21
CA THR A 495 -54.10 31.82 29.41
C THR A 495 -54.15 30.36 28.97
N ASP A 496 -55.06 29.65 29.61
CA ASP A 496 -55.06 28.23 29.94
C ASP A 496 -55.45 27.20 28.87
N HIS A 497 -54.99 25.99 29.19
CA HIS A 497 -55.49 24.69 28.82
C HIS A 497 -57.03 24.56 28.77
N SER A 498 -57.49 23.76 27.80
CA SER A 498 -58.64 22.90 28.04
C SER A 498 -58.42 21.48 27.50
N VAL A 499 -58.82 20.55 28.37
CA VAL A 499 -59.32 19.19 28.14
C VAL A 499 -58.36 18.06 27.76
N VAL A 500 -57.95 17.43 28.86
CA VAL A 500 -57.31 16.13 29.08
C VAL A 500 -58.26 14.95 28.78
N ALA A 501 -57.68 13.94 28.12
CA ALA A 501 -57.88 12.49 28.26
C ALA A 501 -59.26 11.83 28.07
N GLN A 502 -59.31 10.88 27.13
CA GLN A 502 -59.30 9.42 27.37
C GLN A 502 -59.35 8.77 25.97
N GLN A 503 -58.39 7.93 25.57
CA GLN A 503 -58.30 6.55 26.03
C GLN A 503 -56.85 6.05 26.02
N ARG A 504 -56.35 5.78 27.23
CA ARG A 504 -55.32 4.79 27.53
C ARG A 504 -55.98 3.41 27.66
N THR A 505 -55.13 2.38 27.66
CA THR A 505 -55.33 0.94 27.97
C THR A 505 -55.45 0.08 26.71
N MET A 506 -54.58 -0.89 26.42
CA MET A 506 -53.75 -1.76 27.27
C MET A 506 -52.45 -2.22 26.56
N LYS A 507 -51.53 -2.70 27.41
CA LYS A 507 -50.40 -3.64 27.17
C LYS A 507 -48.98 -3.04 27.10
N THR A 508 -48.49 -2.71 28.29
CA THR A 508 -47.26 -3.32 28.81
C THR A 508 -47.41 -4.84 28.85
N LEU A 509 -46.39 -5.58 28.37
CA LEU A 509 -45.88 -6.85 28.93
C LEU A 509 -44.73 -7.36 28.04
N PHE A 510 -43.59 -7.63 28.68
CA PHE A 510 -42.32 -8.21 28.19
C PHE A 510 -41.20 -7.23 27.79
N GLY A 511 -40.40 -6.87 28.80
CA GLY A 511 -39.00 -7.32 28.87
C GLY A 511 -37.96 -6.43 28.21
N GLU A 512 -37.21 -5.73 29.05
CA GLU A 512 -36.03 -4.92 28.75
C GLU A 512 -34.91 -5.74 28.11
N ASP A 513 -34.28 -5.18 27.08
CA ASP A 513 -32.84 -5.35 26.84
C ASP A 513 -32.28 -3.96 26.48
N VAL A 514 -31.34 -3.52 27.31
CA VAL A 514 -30.73 -2.19 27.35
C VAL A 514 -29.87 -1.98 26.10
N ARG A 515 -30.28 -1.06 25.22
CA ARG A 515 -29.36 -0.38 24.29
C ARG A 515 -29.03 0.96 24.90
N GLU A 516 -27.82 1.09 25.44
CA GLU A 516 -27.26 2.40 25.75
C GLU A 516 -27.13 3.22 24.47
N PRO A 517 -27.70 4.43 24.40
CA PRO A 517 -27.36 5.37 23.35
C PRO A 517 -26.06 6.07 23.75
N SER A 518 -24.93 5.68 23.16
CA SER A 518 -23.70 6.47 23.23
C SER A 518 -23.81 7.66 22.27
N GLU A 519 -24.56 8.68 22.67
CA GLU A 519 -24.41 10.04 22.14
C GLU A 519 -23.31 10.74 22.95
N GLU A 520 -22.07 10.30 22.80
CA GLU A 520 -20.92 11.15 23.17
C GLU A 520 -20.69 12.09 21.99
N SER A 521 -21.32 13.27 22.03
CA SER A 521 -20.81 14.41 21.28
C SER A 521 -19.34 14.56 21.64
N ASP A 522 -18.43 14.61 20.67
CA ASP A 522 -16.99 14.84 20.87
C ASP A 522 -16.77 16.19 21.60
N VAL A 523 -16.86 16.18 22.92
CA VAL A 523 -16.51 17.32 23.76
C VAL A 523 -15.00 17.33 23.84
N ILE A 524 -14.36 18.17 23.03
CA ILE A 524 -12.92 18.39 23.12
C ILE A 524 -12.67 19.25 24.37
N PRO A 525 -12.04 18.72 25.43
CA PRO A 525 -11.77 19.50 26.63
C PRO A 525 -10.84 20.68 26.33
N THR A 526 -11.09 21.80 27.01
CA THR A 526 -10.23 22.98 26.94
C THR A 526 -9.40 23.11 28.21
N LEU A 527 -8.13 23.48 28.07
CA LEU A 527 -7.24 23.74 29.20
C LEU A 527 -7.25 25.23 29.54
N GLU A 528 -7.69 25.56 30.76
CA GLU A 528 -7.78 26.92 31.28
C GLU A 528 -6.61 27.25 32.22
N PRO A 529 -6.14 28.52 32.27
CA PRO A 529 -5.02 28.89 33.13
C PRO A 529 -5.41 28.82 34.61
N LEU A 530 -4.52 28.22 35.40
CA LEU A 530 -4.63 28.24 36.85
C LEU A 530 -4.32 29.64 37.40
N PRO A 531 -5.03 30.09 38.46
CA PRO A 531 -4.65 31.30 39.17
C PRO A 531 -3.23 31.20 39.75
N ALA A 532 -2.46 32.29 39.70
CA ALA A 532 -1.04 32.31 40.11
C ALA A 532 -0.74 31.87 41.56
N HIS A 533 -1.76 31.74 42.41
CA HIS A 533 -1.63 31.28 43.79
C HIS A 533 -1.81 29.75 43.96
N GLU A 534 -2.27 29.05 42.92
CA GLU A 534 -2.51 27.60 42.91
C GLU A 534 -1.49 26.82 42.08
N ILE A 535 -0.57 27.53 41.41
CA ILE A 535 0.50 26.92 40.61
C ILE A 535 1.49 26.23 41.57
N PRO A 536 1.63 24.89 41.50
CA PRO A 536 2.65 24.17 42.26
C PRO A 536 4.03 24.64 41.82
N GLY A 537 4.96 24.83 42.77
CA GLY A 537 6.35 25.11 42.41
C GLY A 537 6.93 23.95 41.57
N HIS A 538 7.32 24.23 40.32
CA HIS A 538 7.91 23.23 39.45
C HIS A 538 9.29 22.79 39.96
N GLN A 539 9.59 21.50 39.83
CA GLN A 539 10.95 21.03 40.04
C GLN A 539 11.82 21.45 38.87
N SER A 540 12.98 22.03 39.16
CA SER A 540 13.99 22.41 38.17
C SER A 540 14.36 21.22 37.29
N VAL A 541 13.98 21.24 36.02
CA VAL A 541 14.39 20.21 35.03
C VAL A 541 15.61 20.72 34.28
N PHE A 542 16.69 19.94 34.29
CA PHE A 542 17.88 20.25 33.51
C PHE A 542 17.72 19.74 32.09
N ILE A 543 17.65 20.64 31.12
CA ILE A 543 17.68 20.28 29.71
C ILE A 543 19.14 20.22 29.26
N ASN A 544 19.53 19.07 28.70
CA ASN A 544 20.90 18.61 28.39
C ASN A 544 21.66 18.00 29.58
N GLU A 545 22.42 16.93 29.33
CA GLU A 545 23.39 16.42 30.30
C GLU A 545 24.48 17.49 30.53
N PRO A 546 24.70 17.96 31.78
CA PRO A 546 25.66 19.02 32.01
C PRO A 546 27.09 18.54 31.83
N ARG A 547 27.68 18.89 30.68
CA ARG A 547 29.11 18.74 30.40
C ARG A 547 29.84 20.02 30.78
N LEU A 548 30.58 19.95 31.89
CA LEU A 548 31.41 21.07 32.38
C LEU A 548 32.47 21.52 31.35
N SER A 549 32.85 20.65 30.40
CA SER A 549 33.74 20.99 29.28
C SER A 549 33.16 22.05 28.36
N ASP A 550 31.85 21.98 28.11
CA ASP A 550 31.16 22.84 27.16
C ASP A 550 30.87 24.20 27.83
N PHE A 551 30.58 24.17 29.13
CA PHE A 551 30.43 25.37 29.95
C PHE A 551 31.74 26.17 30.02
N LYS A 552 32.88 25.49 30.17
CA LYS A 552 34.21 26.14 30.15
C LYS A 552 34.44 26.95 28.88
N GLN A 553 34.01 26.46 27.72
CA GLN A 553 34.16 27.19 26.46
C GLN A 553 33.30 28.46 26.41
N VAL A 554 32.11 28.44 27.02
CA VAL A 554 31.24 29.60 27.10
C VAL A 554 31.75 30.64 28.08
N LEU A 555 32.26 30.21 29.25
CA LEU A 555 32.92 31.10 30.19
C LEU A 555 34.13 31.82 29.56
N LEU A 556 34.95 31.09 28.79
CA LEU A 556 36.09 31.68 28.07
C LEU A 556 35.66 32.69 27.00
N ARG A 557 34.52 32.45 26.32
CA ARG A 557 33.96 33.38 25.32
C ARG A 557 33.47 34.68 25.96
N GLU A 558 32.94 34.60 27.18
CA GLU A 558 32.47 35.74 27.98
C GLU A 558 33.59 36.42 28.81
N GLY A 559 34.85 36.01 28.58
CA GLY A 559 36.02 36.62 29.22
C GLY A 559 36.30 36.16 30.65
N ILE A 560 35.66 35.08 31.11
CA ILE A 560 35.85 34.49 32.45
C ILE A 560 36.91 33.37 32.35
N GLN A 561 37.98 33.48 33.15
CA GLN A 561 39.03 32.46 33.19
C GLN A 561 38.52 31.21 33.91
N ALA A 562 38.50 30.06 33.24
CA ALA A 562 37.97 28.82 33.80
C ALA A 562 38.97 27.64 33.68
N GLU A 563 39.35 27.05 34.81
CA GLU A 563 40.31 25.95 34.92
C GLU A 563 39.73 24.73 35.63
N PHE A 564 40.12 23.52 35.21
CA PHE A 564 39.69 22.28 35.87
C PHE A 564 40.69 21.89 36.94
N VAL A 565 40.23 21.79 38.18
CA VAL A 565 41.04 21.34 39.32
C VAL A 565 40.28 20.22 40.02
N GLY A 566 40.80 18.99 39.96
CA GLY A 566 40.22 17.84 40.68
C GLY A 566 38.77 17.48 40.33
N GLY A 567 38.33 17.73 39.09
CA GLY A 567 36.94 17.49 38.65
C GLY A 567 35.96 18.63 38.95
N VAL A 568 36.45 19.74 39.51
CA VAL A 568 35.71 20.98 39.75
C VAL A 568 36.19 22.04 38.75
N LEU A 569 35.25 22.81 38.20
CA LEU A 569 35.56 23.92 37.29
C LEU A 569 35.65 25.22 38.10
N VAL A 570 36.86 25.76 38.23
CA VAL A 570 37.15 26.99 38.99
C VAL A 570 37.17 28.17 38.02
N CYS A 571 36.37 29.18 38.30
CA CYS A 571 36.14 30.37 37.49
C CYS A 571 36.67 31.62 38.22
N ASN A 572 37.55 32.38 37.58
CA ASN A 572 38.24 33.58 38.11
C ASN A 572 38.88 33.36 39.50
N ASN A 573 39.21 32.12 39.89
CA ASN A 573 39.68 31.74 41.23
C ASN A 573 38.74 32.12 42.40
N ILE A 574 37.48 32.48 42.12
CA ILE A 574 36.52 32.99 43.11
C ILE A 574 35.28 32.08 43.19
N VAL A 575 34.89 31.44 42.08
CA VAL A 575 33.68 30.61 41.98
C VAL A 575 34.05 29.21 41.51
N ALA A 576 33.56 28.18 42.20
CA ALA A 576 33.79 26.78 41.90
C ALA A 576 32.47 26.11 41.48
N VAL A 577 32.47 25.46 40.32
CA VAL A 577 31.33 24.70 39.80
C VAL A 577 31.65 23.21 39.88
N ARG A 578 30.93 22.48 40.73
CA ARG A 578 31.12 21.05 40.98
C ARG A 578 29.92 20.24 40.49
N ARG A 579 30.16 19.02 40.01
CA ARG A 579 29.10 18.03 39.79
C ARG A 579 29.09 17.05 40.97
N THR A 580 27.93 16.87 41.58
CA THR A 580 27.72 15.84 42.62
C THR A 580 27.36 14.50 41.99
N GLU A 581 27.59 13.39 42.71
CA GLU A 581 27.33 12.02 42.26
C GLU A 581 25.86 11.77 41.88
N ALA A 582 24.93 12.56 42.42
CA ALA A 582 23.50 12.54 42.10
C ALA A 582 23.12 13.35 40.83
N GLY A 583 24.10 13.80 40.04
CA GLY A 583 23.85 14.57 38.81
C GLY A 583 23.50 16.04 39.00
N ARG A 584 23.50 16.56 40.24
CA ARG A 584 23.25 17.98 40.54
C ARG A 584 24.54 18.80 40.41
N ILE A 585 24.43 20.01 39.85
CA ILE A 585 25.53 20.97 39.79
C ILE A 585 25.46 21.86 41.04
N GLY A 586 26.55 21.92 41.79
CA GLY A 586 26.73 22.87 42.89
C GLY A 586 27.59 24.04 42.42
N LEU A 587 27.14 25.26 42.71
CA LEU A 587 27.91 26.49 42.53
C LEU A 587 28.34 26.98 43.92
N GLU A 588 29.63 26.98 44.22
CA GLU A 588 30.20 27.38 45.51
C GLU A 588 31.11 28.60 45.29
N GLY A 589 30.93 29.70 46.02
CA GLY A 589 31.76 30.89 45.86
C GLY A 589 31.28 32.09 46.68
N CYS A 590 32.09 33.16 46.72
CA CYS A 590 31.69 34.42 47.35
C CYS A 590 30.64 35.14 46.49
N LEU A 591 29.62 35.72 47.13
CA LEU A 591 28.59 36.54 46.46
C LEU A 591 29.24 37.82 45.88
N CYS A 592 29.55 37.78 44.59
CA CYS A 592 30.16 38.88 43.83
C CYS A 592 29.50 38.95 42.43
N ASP A 593 29.75 40.03 41.68
CA ASP A 593 29.16 40.20 40.34
C ASP A 593 29.50 39.03 39.41
N ASP A 594 30.73 38.49 39.50
CA ASP A 594 31.16 37.30 38.77
C ASP A 594 30.35 36.06 39.16
N TYR A 595 29.97 35.89 40.44
CA TYR A 595 29.13 34.78 40.89
C TYR A 595 27.73 34.85 40.26
N TYR A 596 27.11 36.03 40.23
CA TYR A 596 25.81 36.21 39.60
C TYR A 596 25.89 36.05 38.08
N LYS A 597 26.94 36.57 37.45
CA LYS A 597 27.18 36.41 36.00
C LYS A 597 27.41 34.95 35.60
N ILE A 598 28.22 34.21 36.35
CA ILE A 598 28.46 32.77 36.11
C ILE A 598 27.16 31.97 36.34
N ARG A 599 26.38 32.30 37.36
CA ARG A 599 25.07 31.68 37.62
C ARG A 599 24.09 31.93 36.48
N GLU A 600 24.04 33.15 35.96
CA GLU A 600 23.18 33.52 34.85
C GLU A 600 23.58 32.78 33.56
N LEU A 601 24.88 32.73 33.23
CA LEU A 601 25.39 31.96 32.10
C LEU A 601 25.10 30.46 32.23
N LEU A 602 25.16 29.92 33.46
CA LEU A 602 24.82 28.54 33.74
C LEU A 602 23.33 28.27 33.50
N TYR A 603 22.43 29.17 33.91
CA TYR A 603 20.99 29.06 33.62
C TYR A 603 20.63 29.29 32.15
N GLN A 604 21.35 30.17 31.45
CA GLN A 604 21.14 30.40 30.01
C GLN A 604 21.56 29.19 29.16
N GLN A 605 22.66 28.53 29.53
CA GLN A 605 23.18 27.40 28.76
C GLN A 605 22.50 26.07 29.09
N TYR A 606 22.13 25.91 30.36
CA TYR A 606 21.37 24.78 30.85
C TYR A 606 20.04 25.35 31.29
N ALA A 607 19.05 25.37 30.38
CA ALA A 607 17.72 25.83 30.72
C ALA A 607 17.26 25.08 31.98
N VAL A 608 17.24 25.80 33.09
CA VAL A 608 16.63 25.38 34.35
C VAL A 608 15.27 26.06 34.33
N VAL A 609 14.25 25.32 33.91
CA VAL A 609 12.87 25.78 33.96
C VAL A 609 12.23 25.29 35.24
#